data_AF-A0AAU1VBT9-F1
#
_entry.id   AF-A0AAU1VBT9-F1
#
_cell.length_a   1.000
_cell.length_b   1.000
_cell.length_c   1.000
_cell.angle_alpha   90.00
_cell.angle_beta   90.00
_cell.angle_gamma   90.00
#
_symmetry.space_group_name_H-M   'P 1'
#
loop_
_entity.id
_entity.type
_entity.pdbx_description
1 polymer ?
#
loop_
_entity_poly.entity_id
_entity_poly.type
_entity_poly.pdbx_seq_one_letter_code
_entity_poly.pdbx_strand_id
1 'polypeptide(L)'
;MRMYVDHYVSKVAGLASPGIDELRWVQPVRPGDSLSLRATVQDARASRSKPDRGLVTTGIEVLDQHGQTVLTMSAMNLFLRRQAVSGRG
;
A
#
# COMPACT_ATOMS: atom_id res chain seq x y z
N MET A 1 -3.18 -10.34 -3.25
CA MET A 1 -2.38 -9.79 -2.12
C MET A 1 -0.87 -9.89 -2.30
N ARG A 2 -0.30 -11.03 -2.75
CA ARG A 2 1.14 -11.20 -2.96
C ARG A 2 1.81 -10.05 -3.74
N MET A 3 1.25 -9.67 -4.90
CA MET A 3 1.80 -8.57 -5.73
C MET A 3 1.96 -7.25 -4.97
N TYR A 4 1.00 -6.89 -4.12
CA TYR A 4 1.09 -5.69 -3.30
C TYR A 4 2.19 -5.78 -2.23
N VAL A 5 2.26 -6.92 -1.53
CA VAL A 5 3.24 -7.13 -0.47
C VAL A 5 4.66 -7.18 -1.04
N ASP A 6 4.86 -7.92 -2.13
CA ASP A 6 6.18 -8.14 -2.70
C ASP A 6 6.76 -6.89 -3.37
N HIS A 7 5.90 -6.04 -3.97
CA HIS A 7 6.33 -4.95 -4.84
C HIS A 7 6.06 -3.53 -4.31
N TYR A 8 5.19 -3.35 -3.31
CA TYR A 8 4.89 -2.03 -2.75
C TYR A 8 5.21 -1.90 -1.26
N VAL A 9 4.87 -2.90 -0.46
CA VAL A 9 5.08 -2.81 1.00
C VAL A 9 6.57 -2.88 1.32
N SER A 10 7.07 -1.87 2.04
CA SER A 10 8.49 -1.81 2.44
C SER A 10 8.86 -2.96 3.39
N LYS A 11 9.86 -3.75 3.00
CA LYS A 11 10.41 -4.85 3.82
C LYS A 11 11.19 -4.39 5.03
N VAL A 12 11.66 -3.13 5.03
CA VAL A 12 12.53 -2.58 6.09
C VAL A 12 11.83 -1.53 6.95
N ALA A 13 10.78 -0.90 6.43
CA ALA A 13 10.03 0.12 7.13
C ALA A 13 8.60 -0.29 7.49
N GLY A 14 8.04 -1.35 6.88
CA GLY A 14 6.70 -1.84 7.18
C GLY A 14 6.61 -2.38 8.61
N LEU A 15 5.62 -1.90 9.36
CA LEU A 15 5.41 -2.28 10.77
C LEU A 15 4.16 -3.13 10.97
N ALA A 16 3.05 -2.73 10.35
CA ALA A 16 1.76 -3.40 10.46
C ALA A 16 0.80 -2.90 9.38
N SER A 17 -0.25 -3.66 9.11
CA SER A 17 -1.35 -3.29 8.23
C SER A 17 -2.66 -3.33 9.02
N PRO A 18 -3.14 -2.20 9.57
CA PRO A 18 -4.31 -2.19 10.43
C PRO A 18 -5.60 -2.67 9.76
N GLY A 19 -5.74 -2.51 8.45
CA GLY A 19 -6.95 -2.91 7.75
C GLY A 19 -6.95 -2.59 6.26
N ILE A 20 -8.02 -3.06 5.61
CA ILE A 20 -8.37 -2.81 4.22
C ILE A 20 -9.84 -2.38 4.19
N ASP A 21 -10.13 -1.31 3.46
CA ASP A 21 -11.48 -0.79 3.21
C ASP A 21 -11.80 -0.83 1.71
N GLU A 22 -13.09 -0.70 1.36
CA GLU A 22 -13.59 -0.59 -0.03
C GLU A 22 -13.05 -1.66 -1.00
N LEU A 23 -12.82 -2.88 -0.50
CA LEU A 23 -12.40 -4.01 -1.32
C LEU A 23 -13.53 -4.39 -2.29
N ARG A 24 -13.24 -4.37 -3.59
CA ARG A 24 -14.16 -4.82 -4.64
C ARG A 24 -13.44 -5.68 -5.66
N TRP A 25 -14.03 -6.83 -5.96
CA TRP A 25 -13.68 -7.64 -7.14
C TRP A 25 -14.56 -7.16 -8.29
N VAL A 26 -13.98 -6.36 -9.18
CA VAL A 26 -14.73 -5.69 -10.25
C VAL A 26 -15.01 -6.67 -11.40
N GLN A 27 -14.04 -7.53 -11.71
CA GLN A 27 -14.11 -8.51 -12.79
C GLN A 27 -13.36 -9.80 -12.39
N PRO A 28 -13.75 -10.98 -12.93
CA PRO A 28 -13.05 -12.22 -12.66
C PRO A 28 -11.68 -12.24 -13.33
N VAL A 29 -10.68 -12.79 -12.64
CA VAL A 29 -9.36 -13.12 -13.20
C VAL A 29 -9.34 -14.60 -13.59
N ARG A 30 -8.69 -14.93 -14.71
CA ARG A 30 -8.55 -16.29 -15.24
C ARG A 30 -7.09 -16.74 -15.27
N PRO A 31 -6.82 -18.06 -15.27
CA PRO A 31 -5.47 -18.57 -15.50
C PRO A 31 -4.90 -18.03 -16.81
N GLY A 32 -3.66 -17.53 -16.77
CA GLY A 32 -2.99 -16.93 -17.91
C GLY A 32 -3.10 -15.40 -18.00
N ASP A 33 -4.00 -14.77 -17.22
CA ASP A 33 -4.08 -13.31 -17.20
C ASP A 33 -2.78 -12.69 -16.65
N SER A 34 -2.35 -11.60 -17.29
CA SER A 34 -1.20 -10.82 -16.83
C SER A 34 -1.71 -9.63 -16.03
N LEU A 35 -1.36 -9.60 -14.74
CA LEU A 35 -1.82 -8.58 -13.83
C LEU A 35 -0.75 -7.51 -13.59
N SER A 36 -1.20 -6.26 -13.47
CA SER A 36 -0.39 -5.14 -13.01
C SER A 36 -1.06 -4.47 -11.80
N LEU A 37 -0.25 -3.80 -10.97
CA LEU A 37 -0.74 -3.10 -9.78
C LEU A 37 -0.42 -1.61 -9.89
N ARG A 38 -1.43 -0.78 -9.69
CA ARG A 38 -1.30 0.65 -9.49
C ARG A 38 -1.56 0.96 -8.01
N ALA A 39 -0.58 1.61 -7.38
CA ALA A 39 -0.69 2.07 -6.00
C ALA A 39 -0.64 3.60 -5.98
N THR A 40 -1.68 4.21 -5.42
CA THR A 40 -1.80 5.66 -5.25
C THR A 40 -1.86 5.97 -3.76
N VAL A 41 -0.90 6.75 -3.26
CA VAL A 41 -0.97 7.25 -1.87
C VAL A 41 -2.11 8.26 -1.78
N GLN A 42 -3.14 7.93 -1.02
CA GLN A 42 -4.32 8.77 -0.83
C GLN A 42 -4.19 9.68 0.39
N ASP A 43 -3.55 9.18 1.46
CA ASP A 43 -3.25 9.94 2.67
C ASP A 43 -1.96 9.43 3.33
N ALA A 44 -1.25 10.31 4.02
CA ALA A 44 -0.07 9.99 4.80
C ALA A 44 0.01 10.89 6.04
N ARG A 45 -0.13 10.28 7.22
CA ARG A 45 -0.16 11.01 8.50
C ARG A 45 0.86 10.47 9.49
N ALA A 46 1.63 11.36 10.11
CA ALA A 46 2.51 11.00 11.22
C ALA A 46 1.69 10.59 12.46
N SER A 47 2.16 9.60 13.21
CA SER A 47 1.55 9.26 14.49
C SER A 47 1.86 10.33 15.53
N ARG A 48 0.82 10.79 16.25
CA ARG A 48 0.94 11.77 17.33
C ARG A 48 1.54 11.17 18.60
N SER A 49 1.27 9.89 18.87
CA SER A 49 1.71 9.19 20.08
C SER A 49 3.02 8.42 19.89
N LYS A 50 3.40 8.10 18.66
CA LYS A 50 4.63 7.35 18.32
C LYS A 50 5.38 8.05 17.19
N PRO A 51 6.27 9.01 17.48
CA PRO A 51 6.90 9.87 16.47
C PRO A 51 7.75 9.13 15.42
N ASP A 52 8.19 7.91 15.74
CA ASP A 52 9.00 7.03 14.88
C ASP A 52 8.23 6.44 13.69
N ARG A 53 6.91 6.64 13.60
CA ARG A 53 6.08 6.02 12.55
C ARG A 53 4.94 6.91 12.05
N GLY A 54 4.38 6.53 10.92
CA GLY A 54 3.18 7.12 10.32
C GLY A 54 2.26 6.06 9.74
N LEU A 55 1.02 6.45 9.44
CA LEU A 55 0.05 5.65 8.70
C LEU A 55 -0.06 6.21 7.29
N VAL A 56 0.01 5.32 6.29
CA VAL A 56 -0.20 5.64 4.88
C VAL A 56 -1.40 4.84 4.39
N THR A 57 -2.38 5.55 3.83
CA THR A 57 -3.54 4.96 3.15
C THR A 57 -3.25 4.93 1.66
N THR A 58 -3.29 3.75 1.07
CA THR A 58 -2.96 3.52 -0.34
C THR A 58 -4.16 2.96 -1.08
N GLY A 59 -4.64 3.67 -2.09
CA GLY A 59 -5.56 3.13 -3.08
C GLY A 59 -4.83 2.16 -3.99
N ILE A 60 -5.36 0.94 -4.13
CA ILE A 60 -4.81 -0.12 -4.97
C ILE A 60 -5.81 -0.43 -6.05
N GLU A 61 -5.34 -0.40 -7.29
CA GLU A 61 -6.03 -0.96 -8.45
C GLU A 61 -5.19 -2.10 -9.01
N VAL A 62 -5.81 -3.25 -9.25
CA VAL A 62 -5.21 -4.33 -10.02
C VAL A 62 -5.83 -4.31 -11.40
N LEU A 63 -5.00 -4.29 -12.43
CA LEU A 63 -5.42 -4.24 -13.82
C LEU A 63 -5.01 -5.52 -14.55
N ASP A 64 -5.83 -5.95 -15.51
CA ASP A 64 -5.50 -7.02 -16.46
C ASP A 64 -4.59 -6.54 -17.60
N GLN A 65 -4.30 -7.43 -18.55
CA GLN A 65 -3.49 -7.15 -19.74
C GLN A 65 -4.11 -6.12 -20.70
N HIS A 66 -5.39 -5.81 -20.56
CA HIS A 66 -6.13 -4.82 -21.35
C HIS A 66 -6.27 -3.49 -20.60
N GLY A 67 -5.67 -3.37 -19.41
CA GLY A 67 -5.76 -2.20 -18.56
C GLY A 67 -7.12 -2.04 -17.89
N GLN A 68 -7.94 -3.09 -17.83
CA GLN A 68 -9.22 -3.09 -17.12
C GLN A 68 -9.00 -3.39 -15.64
N THR A 69 -9.65 -2.62 -14.77
CA THR A 69 -9.57 -2.83 -13.32
C THR A 69 -10.34 -4.10 -12.94
N VAL A 70 -9.64 -5.08 -12.37
CA VAL A 70 -10.21 -6.35 -11.88
C VAL A 70 -10.43 -6.33 -10.37
N LEU A 71 -9.66 -5.52 -9.64
CA LEU A 71 -9.82 -5.32 -8.19
C LEU A 71 -9.50 -3.88 -7.80
N THR A 72 -10.26 -3.36 -6.84
CA THR A 72 -9.93 -2.13 -6.10
C THR A 72 -9.89 -2.40 -4.60
N MET A 73 -9.04 -1.70 -3.86
CA MET A 73 -9.10 -1.62 -2.40
C MET A 73 -8.39 -0.38 -1.86
N SER A 74 -8.67 -0.01 -0.62
CA SER A 74 -7.88 0.96 0.14
C SER A 74 -7.15 0.25 1.28
N ALA A 75 -5.82 0.28 1.29
CA ALA A 75 -4.99 -0.41 2.27
C ALA A 75 -4.29 0.57 3.21
N MET A 76 -4.38 0.32 4.51
CA MET A 76 -3.72 1.12 5.54
C MET A 76 -2.44 0.42 6.01
N ASN A 77 -1.30 1.11 5.95
CA ASN A 77 -0.01 0.56 6.37
C ASN A 77 0.71 1.52 7.32
N LEU A 78 1.22 0.97 8.41
CA LEU A 78 2.13 1.66 9.31
C LEU A 78 3.56 1.50 8.81
N PHE A 79 4.25 2.61 8.60
CA PHE A 79 5.65 2.64 8.20
C PHE A 79 6.50 3.40 9.22
N LEU A 80 7.72 2.94 9.44
CA LEU A 80 8.77 3.72 10.10
C LEU A 80 8.98 5.02 9.32
N ARG A 81 9.16 6.12 10.06
CA ARG A 81 9.61 7.37 9.52
C ARG A 81 11.12 7.44 9.65
N ARG A 82 11.77 8.03 8.64
CA ARG A 82 13.18 8.40 8.75
C ARG A 82 13.33 9.37 9.92
N GLN A 83 14.15 9.02 10.90
CA GLN A 83 14.52 9.98 11.94
C GLN A 83 15.28 11.13 11.26
N ALA A 84 14.89 12.37 11.54
CA ALA A 84 15.72 13.50 11.14
C ALA A 84 17.08 13.29 11.80
N VAL A 85 18.17 13.26 11.03
CA VAL A 85 19.51 13.33 11.59
C VAL A 85 19.55 14.66 12.33
N SER A 86 19.51 14.63 13.66
CA SER A 86 19.87 15.79 14.45
C SER A 86 21.36 16.00 14.19
N GLY A 87 21.67 16.99 13.36
CA GLY A 87 23.06 17.40 13.15
C GLY A 87 23.66 17.70 14.52
N ARG A 88 24.60 16.86 14.96
CA ARG A 88 25.50 17.22 16.04
C ARG A 88 26.50 18.19 15.43
N GLY A 89 26.47 19.44 15.90
CA GLY A 89 27.60 20.34 15.82
C GLY A 89 28.75 19.87 16.70
#